data_AF-A0A9C6XU27-F1
#
_entry.id   AF-A0A9C6XU27-F1
#
_cell.length_a   1.000
_cell.length_b   1.000
_cell.length_c   1.000
_cell.angle_alpha   90.00
_cell.angle_beta   90.00
_cell.angle_gamma   90.00
#
_symmetry.space_group_name_H-M   'P 1'
#
loop_
_entity.id
_entity.type
_entity.pdbx_description
1 polymer ?
#
loop_
_entity_poly.entity_id
_entity_poly.type
_entity_poly.pdbx_seq_one_letter_code
_entity_poly.pdbx_strand_id
1 'polypeptide(L)'
;MKSIIRNSLGSDAFCLLGPTGVSALNINGSTIHSKLHIHPKTREVLPLKGTAVHEFRKKFENVHFVLIDEYSMVGCNMLNLIEKRLKEAMDRDNEPYGGVFTFFFW
;
A
#
# COMPACT_ATOMS: atom_id res chain seq x y z
N MET A 1 15.44 12.16 -11.75
CA MET A 1 13.99 12.17 -11.43
C MET A 1 13.69 11.54 -10.06
N LYS A 2 14.08 10.28 -9.78
CA LYS A 2 13.93 9.64 -8.44
C LYS A 2 14.46 10.49 -7.27
N SER A 3 15.63 11.12 -7.41
CA SER A 3 16.23 11.97 -6.37
C SER A 3 15.49 13.30 -6.15
N ILE A 4 14.92 13.90 -7.20
CA ILE A 4 14.26 15.20 -7.12
C ILE A 4 12.94 15.08 -6.36
N ILE A 5 12.13 14.06 -6.69
CA ILE A 5 10.82 13.89 -6.02
C ILE A 5 11.00 13.46 -4.57
N ARG A 6 11.98 12.58 -4.27
CA ARG A 6 12.31 12.22 -2.89
C ARG A 6 12.79 13.41 -2.05
N ASN A 7 13.57 14.32 -2.65
CA ASN A 7 14.03 15.51 -1.96
C ASN A 7 12.91 16.53 -1.72
N SER A 8 11.88 16.55 -2.57
CA SER A 8 10.76 17.50 -2.45
C SER A 8 9.62 17.00 -1.55
N LEU A 9 9.36 15.69 -1.51
CA LEU A 9 8.21 15.11 -0.79
C LEU A 9 8.60 14.24 0.41
N GLY A 10 9.89 13.97 0.59
CA GLY A 10 10.36 13.01 1.58
C GLY A 10 10.51 11.60 1.03
N SER A 11 11.33 10.79 1.71
CA SER A 11 11.59 9.39 1.33
C SER A 11 10.40 8.47 1.61
N ASP A 12 9.57 8.81 2.57
CA ASP A 12 8.37 8.11 3.04
C ASP A 12 7.12 8.41 2.21
N ALA A 13 7.20 9.36 1.27
CA ALA A 13 6.14 9.64 0.30
C ALA A 13 5.79 8.46 -0.62
N PHE A 14 6.69 7.47 -0.72
CA PHE A 14 6.58 6.34 -1.63
C PHE A 14 6.42 5.02 -0.87
N CYS A 15 5.32 4.32 -1.14
CA CYS A 15 5.09 2.96 -0.70
C CYS A 15 5.30 2.00 -1.88
N LEU A 16 6.39 1.22 -1.83
CA LEU A 16 6.76 0.25 -2.87
C LEU A 16 6.31 -1.15 -2.45
N LEU A 17 5.50 -1.80 -3.27
CA LEU A 17 4.85 -3.06 -2.98
C LEU A 17 5.11 -4.11 -4.06
N GLY A 18 5.29 -5.36 -3.64
CA GLY A 18 5.32 -6.53 -4.53
C GLY A 18 4.41 -7.66 -4.02
N PRO A 19 3.89 -8.53 -4.90
CA PRO A 19 3.07 -9.69 -4.52
C PRO A 19 3.89 -10.78 -3.82
N THR A 20 5.18 -10.90 -4.14
CA THR A 20 6.09 -11.91 -3.60
C THR A 20 7.25 -11.28 -2.85
N GLY A 21 7.94 -12.07 -2.02
CA GLY A 21 9.14 -11.60 -1.32
C GLY A 21 10.25 -11.14 -2.28
N VAL A 22 10.41 -11.84 -3.41
CA VAL A 22 11.44 -11.52 -4.42
C VAL A 22 11.13 -10.21 -5.15
N SER A 23 9.89 -10.03 -5.63
CA SER A 23 9.47 -8.78 -6.30
C SER A 23 9.58 -7.57 -5.38
N ALA A 24 9.10 -7.70 -4.14
CA ALA A 24 9.25 -6.66 -3.12
C ALA A 24 10.71 -6.32 -2.84
N LEU A 25 11.59 -7.32 -2.75
CA LEU A 25 13.02 -7.11 -2.52
C LEU A 25 13.69 -6.37 -3.70
N ASN A 26 13.35 -6.73 -4.94
CA ASN A 26 13.94 -6.13 -6.15
C ASN A 26 13.72 -4.62 -6.24
N ILE A 27 12.58 -4.13 -5.75
CA ILE A 27 12.25 -2.70 -5.73
C ILE A 27 12.60 -2.01 -4.41
N ASN A 28 13.28 -2.70 -3.47
CA ASN A 28 13.52 -2.24 -2.09
C ASN A 28 12.22 -1.83 -1.36
N GLY A 29 11.17 -2.63 -1.56
CA GLY A 29 9.84 -2.43 -1.01
C GLY A 29 9.47 -3.48 0.04
N SER A 30 8.18 -3.74 0.16
CA SER A 30 7.61 -4.75 1.06
C SER A 30 6.51 -5.53 0.35
N THR A 31 6.14 -6.70 0.86
CA THR A 31 5.04 -7.43 0.25
C THR A 31 3.71 -6.72 0.53
N ILE A 32 2.76 -6.83 -0.41
CA ILE A 32 1.39 -6.30 -0.25
C ILE A 32 0.80 -6.77 1.09
N HIS A 33 0.95 -8.07 1.39
CA HIS A 33 0.48 -8.69 2.62
C HIS A 33 1.04 -8.04 3.88
N SER A 34 2.36 -7.88 3.97
CA SER A 34 3.00 -7.37 5.19
C SER A 34 2.75 -5.89 5.38
N LYS A 35 2.86 -5.08 4.31
CA LYS A 35 2.75 -3.63 4.39
C LYS A 35 1.33 -3.16 4.67
N LEU A 36 0.32 -3.85 4.12
CA LEU A 36 -1.11 -3.49 4.29
C LEU A 36 -1.81 -4.31 5.37
N HIS A 37 -1.09 -5.10 6.18
CA HIS A 37 -1.67 -5.93 7.24
C HIS A 37 -2.82 -6.83 6.70
N ILE A 38 -2.60 -7.46 5.53
CA ILE A 38 -3.54 -8.38 4.89
C ILE A 38 -3.10 -9.81 5.16
N HIS A 39 -3.90 -10.54 5.93
CA HIS A 39 -3.58 -11.92 6.26
C HIS A 39 -3.68 -12.82 5.00
N PRO A 40 -2.71 -13.72 4.72
CA PRO A 40 -2.68 -14.49 3.47
C PRO A 40 -3.91 -15.37 3.23
N LYS A 41 -4.58 -15.80 4.31
CA LYS A 41 -5.75 -16.70 4.25
C LYS A 41 -7.09 -15.97 4.22
N THR A 42 -7.12 -14.64 4.35
CA THR A 42 -8.37 -13.89 4.40
C THR A 42 -8.75 -13.36 3.03
N ARG A 43 -10.02 -13.54 2.66
CA ARG A 43 -10.64 -12.89 1.50
C ARG A 43 -11.32 -11.58 1.84
N GLU A 44 -11.32 -11.21 3.12
CA GLU A 44 -11.93 -10.00 3.63
C GLU A 44 -10.94 -9.24 4.51
N VAL A 45 -10.93 -7.93 4.35
CA VAL A 45 -10.25 -7.02 5.28
C VAL A 45 -11.19 -6.82 6.47
N LEU A 46 -10.86 -7.41 7.60
CA LEU A 46 -11.46 -6.99 8.87
C LEU A 46 -10.89 -5.61 9.24
N PRO A 47 -11.74 -4.65 9.64
CA PRO A 47 -11.28 -3.36 10.13
C PRO A 47 -10.28 -3.57 11.27
N LEU A 48 -9.17 -2.85 11.22
CA LEU A 48 -8.30 -2.68 12.38
C LEU A 48 -9.12 -2.01 13.49
N LYS A 49 -8.78 -2.28 14.75
CA LYS A 49 -9.47 -1.70 15.91
C LYS A 49 -8.47 -1.13 16.91
N GLY A 50 -8.89 -0.09 17.63
CA GLY A 50 -8.11 0.51 18.72
C GLY A 50 -6.77 1.08 18.25
N THR A 51 -5.72 0.82 19.02
CA THR A 51 -4.36 1.34 18.78
C THR A 51 -3.77 0.92 17.44
N ALA A 52 -4.14 -0.27 16.94
CA ALA A 52 -3.64 -0.78 15.66
C ALA A 52 -4.05 0.09 14.46
N VAL A 53 -5.25 0.70 14.50
CA VAL A 53 -5.68 1.65 13.45
C VAL A 53 -4.78 2.88 13.47
N HIS A 54 -4.56 3.45 14.65
CA HIS A 54 -3.78 4.67 14.78
C HIS A 54 -2.32 4.46 14.33
N GLU A 55 -1.70 3.36 14.75
CA GLU A 55 -0.35 3.00 14.30
C GLU A 55 -0.30 2.74 12.80
N PHE A 56 -1.33 2.12 12.23
CA PHE A 56 -1.41 1.88 10.80
C PHE A 56 -1.53 3.18 10.02
N ARG A 57 -2.45 4.08 10.41
CA ARG A 57 -2.59 5.41 9.79
C ARG A 57 -1.31 6.22 9.87
N LYS A 58 -0.63 6.20 11.03
CA LYS A 58 0.66 6.88 11.20
C LYS A 58 1.74 6.38 10.24
N LYS A 59 1.74 5.08 9.89
CA LYS A 59 2.67 4.53 8.88
C LYS A 59 2.40 5.02 7.45
N PHE A 60 1.20 5.52 7.18
CA PHE A 60 0.76 5.99 5.87
C PHE A 60 0.55 7.51 5.81
N GLU A 61 0.74 8.23 6.92
CA GLU A 61 0.49 9.67 7.05
C GLU A 61 1.14 10.51 5.94
N ASN A 62 2.36 10.16 5.55
CA ASN A 62 3.11 10.86 4.52
C ASN A 62 3.06 10.18 3.14
N VAL A 63 2.36 9.06 2.99
CA VAL A 63 2.35 8.29 1.73
C VAL A 63 1.45 8.99 0.71
N HIS A 64 2.06 9.44 -0.39
CA HIS A 64 1.36 10.04 -1.53
C HIS A 64 1.27 9.10 -2.74
N PHE A 65 2.20 8.15 -2.83
CA PHE A 65 2.33 7.25 -3.96
C PHE A 65 2.42 5.79 -3.50
N VAL A 66 1.58 4.93 -4.08
CA VAL A 66 1.68 3.47 -3.96
C VAL A 66 2.06 2.90 -5.30
N LEU A 67 3.18 2.19 -5.36
CA LEU A 67 3.68 1.54 -6.58
C LEU A 67 3.67 0.04 -6.35
N ILE A 68 2.94 -0.68 -7.19
CA ILE A 68 2.81 -2.14 -7.12
C ILE A 68 3.48 -2.74 -8.34
N ASP A 69 4.58 -3.46 -8.09
CA ASP A 69 5.33 -4.22 -9.09
C ASP A 69 4.73 -5.60 -9.30
N GLU A 70 5.03 -6.25 -10.43
CA GLU A 70 4.53 -7.59 -10.79
C GLU A 70 3.00 -7.68 -10.73
N TYR A 71 2.31 -6.64 -11.24
CA TYR A 71 0.85 -6.55 -11.23
C TYR A 71 0.16 -7.78 -11.82
N SER A 72 0.81 -8.46 -12.78
CA SER A 72 0.31 -9.68 -13.41
C SER A 72 -0.02 -10.80 -12.41
N MET A 73 0.62 -10.81 -11.24
CA MET A 73 0.38 -11.78 -10.17
C MET A 73 -0.72 -11.35 -9.18
N VAL A 74 -1.26 -10.13 -9.31
CA VAL A 74 -2.22 -9.54 -8.39
C VAL A 74 -3.65 -9.74 -8.90
N GLY A 75 -4.36 -10.72 -8.34
CA GLY A 75 -5.75 -10.98 -8.70
C GLY A 75 -6.75 -9.93 -8.18
N CYS A 76 -7.95 -9.87 -8.78
CA CYS A 76 -9.00 -8.88 -8.46
C CYS A 76 -9.39 -8.82 -6.98
N ASN A 77 -9.39 -9.97 -6.29
CA ASN A 77 -9.67 -10.00 -4.86
C ASN A 77 -8.61 -9.22 -4.07
N MET A 78 -7.32 -9.38 -4.41
CA MET A 78 -6.25 -8.64 -3.74
C MET A 78 -6.36 -7.14 -4.02
N LEU A 79 -6.72 -6.74 -5.24
CA LEU A 79 -6.95 -5.33 -5.58
C LEU A 79 -8.05 -4.71 -4.72
N ASN A 80 -9.16 -5.43 -4.50
CA ASN A 80 -10.22 -4.98 -3.60
C ASN A 80 -9.76 -4.87 -2.14
N LEU A 81 -8.87 -5.76 -1.67
CA LEU A 81 -8.31 -5.66 -0.32
C LEU A 81 -7.34 -4.47 -0.20
N ILE A 82 -6.54 -4.20 -1.24
CA ILE A 82 -5.65 -3.03 -1.30
C ILE A 82 -6.48 -1.74 -1.24
N GLU A 83 -7.52 -1.62 -2.06
CA GLU A 83 -8.45 -0.48 -2.06
C GLU A 83 -9.00 -0.22 -0.64
N LYS A 84 -9.54 -1.25 0.01
CA LYS A 84 -10.10 -1.13 1.36
C LYS A 84 -9.05 -0.72 2.40
N ARG A 85 -7.85 -1.30 2.35
CA ARG A 85 -6.77 -0.97 3.30
C ARG A 85 -6.23 0.43 3.10
N LEU A 86 -6.11 0.91 1.87
CA LEU A 86 -5.65 2.28 1.62
C LEU A 86 -6.70 3.32 2.06
N LYS A 87 -7.99 3.04 1.84
CA LYS A 87 -9.07 3.88 2.41
C LYS A 87 -9.01 3.95 3.94
N GLU A 88 -8.81 2.81 4.60
CA GLU A 88 -8.65 2.72 6.06
C GLU A 88 -7.39 3.45 6.56
N ALA A 89 -6.28 3.35 5.81
CA ALA A 89 -5.00 4.01 6.13
C ALA A 89 -5.08 5.53 6.02
N MET A 90 -5.81 6.05 5.04
CA MET A 90 -5.92 7.48 4.75
C MET A 90 -7.12 8.15 5.42
N ASP A 91 -8.04 7.35 5.98
CA ASP A 91 -9.33 7.82 6.52
C ASP A 91 -10.21 8.53 5.48
N ARG A 92 -10.25 7.99 4.25
CA ARG A 92 -10.94 8.58 3.08
C ARG A 92 -11.72 7.54 2.29
N ASP A 93 -12.86 7.11 2.83
CA ASP A 93 -13.66 6.03 2.23
C ASP A 93 -14.28 6.37 0.86
N ASN A 94 -14.48 7.66 0.59
CA ASN A 94 -15.09 8.15 -0.64
C ASN A 94 -14.09 8.37 -1.78
N GLU A 95 -12.78 8.31 -1.51
CA GLU A 95 -11.74 8.49 -2.51
C GLU A 95 -11.19 7.12 -2.97
N PRO A 96 -11.08 6.86 -4.29
CA PRO A 96 -10.40 5.66 -4.78
C PRO A 96 -9.01 5.53 -4.16
N TYR A 97 -8.67 4.33 -3.67
CA TYR A 97 -7.44 4.04 -2.95
C TYR A 97 -7.10 5.05 -1.81
N GLY A 98 -8.11 5.64 -1.17
CA GLY A 98 -7.92 6.62 -0.10
C GLY A 98 -7.26 7.93 -0.57
N GLY A 99 -7.34 8.25 -1.86
CA GLY A 99 -6.74 9.47 -2.43
C GLY A 99 -5.26 9.36 -2.76
N VAL A 100 -4.67 8.18 -2.60
CA VAL A 100 -3.27 7.92 -2.91
C VAL A 100 -3.11 7.63 -4.40
N PHE A 101 -2.12 8.26 -5.03
CA PHE A 101 -1.78 7.94 -6.41
C PHE A 101 -1.22 6.52 -6.49
N THR A 102 -2.03 5.62 -7.02
CA THR A 102 -1.72 4.19 -7.09
C THR A 102 -1.33 3.81 -8.52
N PHE A 103 -0.13 3.30 -8.69
CA PHE A 103 0.43 2.89 -9.96
C PHE A 103 0.74 1.39 -9.97
N PHE A 104 0.38 0.73 -11.06
CA PHE A 104 0.63 -0.69 -11.29
C PHE A 104 1.63 -0.85 -12.42
N PHE A 105 2.67 -1.66 -12.19
CA PHE A 105 3.72 -1.94 -13.15
C PHE A 105 3.84 -3.44 -13.41
N TRP A 106 4.31 -3.77 -14.61
CA TRP A 106 4.63 -5.14 -15.00
C TRP A 106 6.06 -5.47 -14.63
#